data_AF-A0A7S3I8N4-F1
#
_entry.id   AF-A0A7S3I8N4-F1
#
_cell.length_a   1.000
_cell.length_b   1.000
_cell.length_c   1.000
_cell.angle_alpha   90.00
_cell.angle_beta   90.00
_cell.angle_gamma   90.00
#
_symmetry.space_group_name_H-M   'P 1'
#
loop_
_entity.id
_entity.type
_entity.pdbx_description
1 polymer ?
#
loop_
_entity_poly.entity_id
_entity_poly.type
_entity_poly.pdbx_seq_one_letter_code
_entity_poly.pdbx_strand_id
1 'polypeptide(L)'
;MQTFVDTFKDYIANFKVLHASLSPQKNRDMVFKAGESAGRSGSFFFFSHDRKFIIKTMTNGELKLMLNMLPRLANHHQTVKQSLLAKIFGAFTVCMSKTAPVHIVLMENTMRLKRPSSLNYIFDLKGSFINRKTKGATTASTTLKDVNFLMAAKMNEDLTKQTAVNRVKLRDVIRRDVAFLRSEGLMDYSLLLGIETLEVRPPSTRHVHSIGEEAPKTASKPSDQLLNDNTQINATLDSVSQVDADGERRTNIGKLMSQSHCFANGKRLYHIAIIDYLQGWNCAKKAERFLKNTIMGRDGDKMSVIEPNAYAARFQ
;
A
#
# COMPACT_ATOMS: atom_id res chain seq x y z
N MET A 1 26.97 1.43 3.48
CA MET A 1 26.39 0.28 4.23
C MET A 1 25.65 0.75 5.48
N GLN A 2 26.26 1.62 6.31
CA GLN A 2 25.63 2.17 7.53
C GLN A 2 24.24 2.80 7.28
N THR A 3 24.11 3.65 6.27
CA THR A 3 22.83 4.28 5.86
C THR A 3 21.72 3.26 5.57
N PHE A 4 22.04 2.14 4.92
CA PHE A 4 21.07 1.07 4.66
C PHE A 4 20.66 0.39 5.97
N VAL A 5 21.65 -0.01 6.78
CA VAL A 5 21.39 -0.65 8.08
C VAL A 5 20.54 0.24 8.97
N ASP A 6 20.78 1.55 9.00
CA ASP A 6 20.00 2.49 9.80
C ASP A 6 18.57 2.67 9.26
N THR A 7 18.41 2.74 7.94
CA THR A 7 17.09 2.86 7.28
C THR A 7 16.21 1.64 7.54
N PHE A 8 16.83 0.45 7.56
CA PHE A 8 16.15 -0.83 7.74
C PHE A 8 16.42 -1.45 9.11
N LYS A 9 16.91 -0.66 10.08
CA LYS A 9 17.37 -1.18 11.39
C LYS A 9 16.27 -1.90 12.13
N ASP A 10 15.09 -1.32 12.13
CA ASP A 10 13.90 -1.90 12.76
C ASP A 10 13.51 -3.24 12.14
N TYR A 11 13.81 -3.43 10.85
CA TYR A 11 13.55 -4.68 10.14
C TYR A 11 14.65 -5.72 10.42
N ILE A 12 15.92 -5.31 10.25
CA ILE A 12 17.10 -6.16 10.45
C ILE A 12 17.20 -6.64 11.90
N ALA A 13 16.88 -5.79 12.87
CA ALA A 13 16.89 -6.12 14.30
C ALA A 13 15.82 -7.14 14.71
N ASN A 14 14.79 -7.36 13.87
CA ASN A 14 13.66 -8.23 14.16
C ASN A 14 13.65 -9.48 13.27
N PHE A 15 14.81 -10.12 13.13
CA PHE A 15 15.00 -11.34 12.34
C PHE A 15 13.97 -12.44 12.64
N LYS A 16 13.49 -12.52 13.88
CA LYS A 16 12.42 -13.46 14.29
C LYS A 16 11.13 -13.27 13.49
N VAL A 17 10.73 -12.03 13.21
CA VAL A 17 9.53 -11.73 12.40
C VAL A 17 9.73 -12.23 10.97
N LEU A 18 10.92 -12.00 10.40
CA LEU A 18 11.23 -12.40 9.03
C LEU A 18 11.25 -13.91 8.89
N HIS A 19 11.94 -14.58 9.81
CA HIS A 19 12.04 -16.02 9.82
C HIS A 19 10.66 -16.69 9.97
N ALA A 20 9.79 -16.14 10.83
CA ALA A 20 8.42 -16.63 10.97
C ALA A 20 7.59 -16.40 9.70
N SER A 21 7.57 -15.18 9.16
CA SER A 21 6.78 -14.80 7.98
C SER A 21 7.23 -15.52 6.71
N LEU A 22 8.53 -15.78 6.56
CA LEU A 22 9.17 -16.33 5.36
C LEU A 22 9.50 -17.83 5.47
N SER A 23 8.98 -18.52 6.49
CA SER A 23 9.13 -19.97 6.62
C SER A 23 8.66 -20.69 5.33
N PRO A 24 9.51 -21.49 4.66
CA PRO A 24 9.12 -22.21 3.45
C PRO A 24 7.90 -23.12 3.66
N GLN A 25 7.81 -23.78 4.81
CA GLN A 25 6.71 -24.69 5.14
C GLN A 25 5.37 -23.96 5.17
N LYS A 26 5.31 -22.77 5.80
CA LYS A 26 4.08 -21.99 5.91
C LYS A 26 3.69 -21.30 4.60
N ASN A 27 4.65 -21.04 3.72
CA ASN A 27 4.42 -20.34 2.46
C ASN A 27 4.19 -21.27 1.26
N ARG A 28 4.30 -22.60 1.43
CA ARG A 28 4.11 -23.58 0.35
C ARG A 28 2.86 -23.30 -0.48
N ASP A 29 1.71 -23.19 0.16
CA ASP A 29 0.43 -23.00 -0.54
C ASP A 29 0.32 -21.62 -1.21
N MET A 30 0.96 -20.60 -0.65
CA MET A 30 0.99 -19.26 -1.22
C MET A 30 1.75 -19.23 -2.54
N VAL A 31 2.84 -20.00 -2.63
CA VAL A 31 3.63 -20.16 -3.86
C VAL A 31 2.79 -20.82 -4.96
N PHE A 32 2.04 -21.88 -4.64
CA PHE A 32 1.20 -22.56 -5.63
C PHE A 32 0.03 -21.69 -6.11
N LYS A 33 -0.65 -20.97 -5.21
CA LYS A 33 -1.74 -20.05 -5.56
C LYS A 33 -1.29 -18.89 -6.46
N ALA A 34 -0.05 -18.44 -6.31
CA ALA A 34 0.49 -17.36 -7.14
C ALA A 34 0.73 -17.77 -8.60
N GLY A 35 0.89 -19.07 -8.89
CA GLY A 35 1.01 -19.57 -10.26
C GLY A 35 -0.23 -19.30 -11.12
N GLU A 36 -1.40 -19.15 -10.49
CA GLU A 36 -2.69 -18.93 -11.18
C GLU A 36 -2.93 -17.46 -11.57
N SER A 37 -2.15 -16.53 -11.01
CA SER A 37 -2.39 -15.08 -11.09
C SER A 37 -1.26 -14.29 -11.75
N ALA A 38 -0.36 -14.97 -12.47
CA ALA A 38 0.76 -14.34 -13.17
C ALA A 38 0.30 -13.22 -14.10
N GLY A 39 0.63 -11.98 -13.74
CA GLY A 39 0.29 -10.79 -14.52
C GLY A 39 0.97 -10.76 -15.90
N ARG A 40 0.62 -9.75 -16.71
CA ARG A 40 1.07 -9.59 -18.11
C ARG A 40 2.60 -9.57 -18.30
N SER A 41 3.37 -9.31 -17.26
CA SER A 41 4.85 -9.32 -17.26
C SER A 41 5.46 -10.72 -17.16
N GLY A 42 4.68 -11.75 -16.83
CA GLY A 42 5.20 -13.07 -16.49
C GLY A 42 6.00 -13.11 -15.18
N SER A 43 6.08 -11.99 -14.44
CA SER A 43 6.73 -11.94 -13.13
C SER A 43 5.81 -12.56 -12.10
N PHE A 44 6.27 -13.63 -11.47
CA PHE A 44 5.59 -14.32 -10.39
C PHE A 44 5.69 -13.51 -9.09
N PHE A 45 4.59 -13.38 -8.34
CA PHE A 45 4.63 -12.82 -7.00
C PHE A 45 3.60 -13.50 -6.09
N PHE A 46 3.91 -13.55 -4.80
CA PHE A 46 3.00 -14.05 -3.78
C PHE A 46 3.13 -13.24 -2.50
N PHE A 47 2.08 -13.27 -1.69
CA PHE A 47 2.14 -12.74 -0.32
C PHE A 47 2.70 -13.79 0.61
N SER A 48 3.43 -13.37 1.65
CA SER A 48 3.74 -14.26 2.76
C SER A 48 2.45 -14.81 3.39
N HIS A 49 2.52 -15.95 4.07
CA HIS A 49 1.36 -16.62 4.67
C HIS A 49 0.56 -15.71 5.63
N ASP A 50 1.27 -14.81 6.31
CA ASP A 50 0.72 -13.79 7.21
C ASP A 50 0.50 -12.42 6.53
N ARG A 51 0.69 -12.35 5.21
CA ARG A 51 0.49 -11.18 4.34
C ARG A 51 1.28 -9.94 4.77
N LYS A 52 2.35 -10.09 5.57
CA LYS A 52 3.21 -8.97 5.95
C LYS A 52 4.13 -8.54 4.82
N PHE A 53 4.48 -9.46 3.93
CA PHE A 53 5.44 -9.24 2.86
C PHE A 53 4.91 -9.70 1.50
N ILE A 54 5.49 -9.13 0.45
CA ILE A 54 5.36 -9.57 -0.92
C ILE A 54 6.71 -10.13 -1.36
N ILE A 55 6.68 -11.31 -2.00
CA ILE A 55 7.84 -11.91 -2.63
C ILE A 55 7.57 -11.90 -4.12
N LYS A 56 8.43 -11.26 -4.91
CA LYS A 56 8.27 -11.12 -6.36
C LYS A 56 9.54 -11.57 -7.09
N THR A 57 9.40 -12.26 -8.21
CA THR A 57 10.54 -12.60 -9.08
C THR A 57 11.04 -11.37 -9.81
N MET A 58 12.36 -11.30 -10.00
CA MET A 58 13.04 -10.29 -10.79
C MET A 58 13.84 -10.93 -11.92
N THR A 59 13.95 -10.20 -13.01
CA THR A 59 14.94 -10.43 -14.04
C THR A 59 16.34 -10.02 -13.56
N ASN A 60 17.39 -10.50 -14.23
CA ASN A 60 18.76 -10.05 -14.00
C ASN A 60 18.91 -8.52 -14.15
N GLY A 61 18.18 -7.91 -15.09
CA GLY A 61 18.19 -6.47 -15.32
C GLY A 61 17.61 -5.69 -14.14
N GLU A 62 16.46 -6.14 -13.61
CA GLU A 62 15.82 -5.54 -12.43
C GLU A 62 16.69 -5.70 -11.18
N LEU A 63 17.31 -6.87 -10.97
CA LEU A 63 18.24 -7.07 -9.85
C LEU A 63 19.43 -6.10 -9.92
N LYS A 64 20.08 -5.99 -11.08
CA LYS A 64 21.22 -5.09 -11.28
C LYS A 64 20.82 -3.63 -11.05
N LEU A 65 19.67 -3.22 -11.59
CA LEU A 65 19.13 -1.88 -11.40
C LEU A 65 18.86 -1.58 -9.92
N MET A 66 18.20 -2.51 -9.22
CA MET A 66 17.90 -2.39 -7.80
C MET A 66 19.17 -2.22 -6.96
N LEU A 67 20.18 -3.07 -7.18
CA LEU A 67 21.46 -2.99 -6.46
C LEU A 67 22.18 -1.65 -6.73
N ASN A 68 22.14 -1.15 -7.98
CA ASN A 68 22.76 0.11 -8.36
C ASN A 68 22.10 1.34 -7.70
N MET A 69 20.78 1.31 -7.50
CA MET A 69 20.03 2.42 -6.89
C MET A 69 19.91 2.32 -5.37
N LEU A 70 20.22 1.17 -4.78
CA LEU A 70 19.98 0.88 -3.36
C LEU A 70 20.53 1.93 -2.38
N PRO A 71 21.77 2.46 -2.54
CA PRO A 71 22.28 3.50 -1.64
C PRO A 71 21.46 4.80 -1.69
N ARG A 72 21.03 5.20 -2.89
CA ARG A 72 20.22 6.40 -3.11
C ARG A 72 18.78 6.20 -2.64
N LEU A 73 18.22 5.01 -2.85
CA LEU A 73 16.91 4.63 -2.30
C LEU A 73 16.90 4.67 -0.77
N ALA A 74 17.94 4.17 -0.11
CA ALA A 74 18.06 4.25 1.35
C ALA A 74 18.10 5.72 1.82
N ASN A 75 18.92 6.56 1.17
CA ASN A 75 18.95 8.00 1.47
C ASN A 75 17.61 8.69 1.23
N HIS A 76 16.89 8.32 0.16
CA HIS A 76 15.55 8.83 -0.13
C HIS A 76 14.58 8.53 1.00
N HIS A 77 14.54 7.30 1.50
CA HIS A 77 13.69 6.94 2.65
C HIS A 77 14.08 7.65 3.95
N GLN A 78 15.35 8.01 4.13
CA GLN A 78 15.78 8.79 5.30
C GLN A 78 15.35 10.26 5.21
N THR A 79 15.40 10.85 4.02
CA THR A 79 15.06 12.26 3.77
C THR A 79 13.56 12.48 3.62
N VAL A 80 12.85 11.56 2.99
CA VAL A 80 11.39 11.58 2.78
C VAL A 80 10.71 10.63 3.77
N LYS A 81 10.51 11.10 5.01
CA LYS A 81 10.01 10.29 6.14
C LYS A 81 8.66 9.59 5.93
N GLN A 82 7.83 10.09 5.00
CA GLN A 82 6.54 9.50 4.64
C GLN A 82 6.49 9.06 3.18
N SER A 83 7.63 8.63 2.61
CA SER A 83 7.67 8.13 1.23
C SER A 83 6.60 7.06 1.00
N LEU A 84 5.92 7.15 -0.13
CA LEU A 84 4.92 6.19 -0.60
C LEU A 84 5.56 5.01 -1.34
N LEU A 85 6.86 5.05 -1.64
CA LEU A 85 7.57 3.93 -2.25
C LEU A 85 7.49 2.71 -1.30
N ALA A 86 6.89 1.61 -1.78
CA ALA A 86 6.84 0.37 -1.00
C ALA A 86 8.27 -0.11 -0.69
N LYS A 87 8.60 -0.37 0.57
CA LYS A 87 9.98 -0.67 0.97
C LYS A 87 10.48 -1.98 0.38
N ILE A 88 11.74 -2.00 -0.04
CA ILE A 88 12.48 -3.21 -0.40
C ILE A 88 13.31 -3.64 0.81
N PHE A 89 13.08 -4.85 1.28
CA PHE A 89 13.77 -5.40 2.44
C PHE A 89 15.00 -6.23 2.08
N GLY A 90 15.03 -6.78 0.87
CA GLY A 90 16.16 -7.54 0.38
C GLY A 90 15.91 -8.14 -1.00
N ALA A 91 16.99 -8.59 -1.62
CA ALA A 91 16.95 -9.42 -2.80
C ALA A 91 17.74 -10.71 -2.54
N PHE A 92 17.24 -11.81 -3.09
CA PHE A 92 17.79 -13.14 -2.90
C PHE A 92 17.82 -13.87 -4.25
N THR A 93 18.76 -14.80 -4.38
CA THR A 93 18.81 -15.72 -5.52
C THR A 93 18.55 -17.12 -5.01
N VAL A 94 17.51 -17.75 -5.52
CA VAL A 94 17.17 -19.14 -5.21
C VAL A 94 17.80 -20.03 -6.26
N CYS A 95 18.78 -20.84 -5.85
CA CYS A 95 19.42 -21.82 -6.70
C CYS A 95 18.78 -23.19 -6.50
N MET A 96 18.43 -23.87 -7.58
CA MET A 96 17.79 -25.18 -7.58
C MET A 96 18.58 -26.12 -8.51
N SER A 97 18.67 -27.40 -8.17
CA SER A 97 19.54 -28.34 -8.89
C SER A 97 19.14 -28.60 -10.35
N LYS A 98 17.87 -28.41 -10.71
CA LYS A 98 17.32 -28.74 -12.04
C LYS A 98 16.70 -27.56 -12.78
N THR A 99 16.79 -26.34 -12.24
CA THR A 99 16.18 -25.15 -12.84
C THR A 99 17.14 -23.96 -12.75
N ALA A 100 17.00 -23.02 -13.68
CA ALA A 100 17.80 -21.80 -13.66
C ALA A 100 17.59 -21.03 -12.34
N PRO A 101 18.63 -20.33 -11.83
CA PRO A 101 18.49 -19.50 -10.64
C PRO A 101 17.37 -18.48 -10.79
N VAL A 102 16.58 -18.30 -9.74
CA VAL A 102 15.46 -17.34 -9.70
C VAL A 102 15.82 -16.22 -8.75
N HIS A 103 15.87 -14.99 -9.24
CA HIS A 103 16.02 -13.81 -8.39
C HIS A 103 14.66 -13.41 -7.83
N ILE A 104 14.63 -13.10 -6.54
CA ILE A 104 13.43 -12.62 -5.85
C ILE A 104 13.75 -11.34 -5.09
N VAL A 105 12.79 -10.44 -5.05
CA VAL A 105 12.77 -9.28 -4.15
C VAL A 105 11.73 -9.50 -3.07
N LEU A 106 12.11 -9.14 -1.86
CA LEU A 106 11.24 -9.09 -0.71
C LEU A 106 10.81 -7.65 -0.48
N MET A 107 9.51 -7.40 -0.58
CA MET A 107 8.92 -6.07 -0.51
C MET A 107 7.87 -5.98 0.59
N GLU A 108 7.63 -4.76 1.04
CA GLU A 108 6.51 -4.39 1.90
C GLU A 108 5.17 -4.67 1.24
N ASN A 109 4.29 -5.37 1.95
CA ASN A 109 2.87 -5.30 1.63
C ASN A 109 2.32 -4.00 2.23
N THR A 110 2.01 -3.02 1.40
CA THR A 110 1.46 -1.72 1.83
C THR A 110 -0.05 -1.77 2.11
N MET A 111 -0.73 -2.83 1.67
CA MET A 111 -2.15 -3.10 1.91
C MET A 111 -2.35 -4.14 3.02
N ARG A 112 -2.00 -3.76 4.26
CA ARG A 112 -2.22 -4.59 5.45
C ARG A 112 -3.59 -4.29 6.06
N LEU A 113 -4.62 -4.82 5.42
CA LEU A 113 -6.00 -4.65 5.85
C LEU A 113 -6.20 -5.38 7.18
N LYS A 114 -6.69 -4.67 8.21
CA LYS A 114 -7.05 -5.31 9.49
C LYS A 114 -8.34 -6.12 9.37
N ARG A 115 -9.27 -5.64 8.55
CA ARG A 115 -10.54 -6.29 8.26
C ARG A 115 -10.71 -6.37 6.75
N PRO A 116 -10.39 -7.50 6.11
CA PRO A 116 -10.56 -7.64 4.66
C PRO A 116 -11.98 -7.33 4.18
N SER A 117 -12.99 -7.50 5.04
CA SER A 117 -14.39 -7.14 4.75
C SER A 117 -14.68 -5.64 4.70
N SER A 118 -13.84 -4.78 5.29
CA SER A 118 -14.00 -3.31 5.20
C SER A 118 -13.46 -2.73 3.89
N LEU A 119 -12.75 -3.53 3.11
CA LEU A 119 -12.23 -3.11 1.80
C LEU A 119 -13.38 -2.92 0.83
N ASN A 120 -13.40 -1.76 0.18
CA ASN A 120 -14.37 -1.47 -0.87
C ASN A 120 -13.75 -1.54 -2.25
N TYR A 121 -12.53 -1.01 -2.40
CA TYR A 121 -11.85 -0.93 -3.69
C TYR A 121 -10.34 -1.10 -3.56
N ILE A 122 -9.75 -1.72 -4.59
CA ILE A 122 -8.33 -1.68 -4.89
C ILE A 122 -8.16 -1.12 -6.29
N PHE A 123 -7.37 -0.07 -6.45
CA PHE A 123 -6.98 0.47 -7.75
C PHE A 123 -5.47 0.39 -7.95
N ASP A 124 -5.04 -0.09 -9.11
CA ASP A 124 -3.70 0.10 -9.65
C ASP A 124 -3.80 1.23 -10.69
N LEU A 125 -3.14 2.36 -10.45
CA LEU A 125 -3.27 3.58 -11.28
C LEU A 125 -1.91 3.96 -11.88
N LYS A 126 -1.88 4.26 -13.19
CA LYS A 126 -0.66 4.66 -13.92
C LYS A 126 -0.78 6.02 -14.63
N GLY A 127 -1.97 6.64 -14.58
CA GLY A 127 -2.29 7.87 -15.30
C GLY A 127 -2.49 7.65 -16.81
N SER A 128 -2.75 6.42 -17.25
CA SER A 128 -2.96 6.09 -18.67
C SER A 128 -4.28 5.34 -18.87
N PHE A 129 -4.80 5.34 -20.10
CA PHE A 129 -6.13 4.76 -20.39
C PHE A 129 -6.07 3.52 -21.30
N ILE A 130 -5.00 3.35 -22.07
CA ILE A 130 -4.86 2.22 -23.01
C ILE A 130 -4.59 0.92 -22.26
N ASN A 131 -5.47 -0.08 -22.39
CA ASN A 131 -5.44 -1.35 -21.64
C ASN A 131 -5.55 -1.19 -20.11
N ARG A 132 -6.18 -0.09 -19.66
CA ARG A 132 -6.33 0.25 -18.24
C ARG A 132 -7.78 0.14 -17.75
N LYS A 133 -8.49 -0.88 -18.24
CA LYS A 133 -9.82 -1.30 -17.75
C LYS A 133 -9.80 -2.77 -17.38
N THR A 134 -10.14 -3.08 -16.14
CA THR A 134 -10.46 -4.45 -15.68
C THR A 134 -11.84 -4.82 -16.19
N LYS A 135 -11.97 -6.04 -16.73
CA LYS A 135 -13.19 -6.59 -17.35
C LYS A 135 -13.70 -7.79 -16.52
N GLY A 136 -14.97 -8.12 -16.67
CA GLY A 136 -15.61 -9.25 -15.99
C GLY A 136 -16.25 -8.88 -14.66
N ALA A 137 -16.76 -9.88 -13.95
CA ALA A 137 -17.31 -9.71 -12.60
C ALA A 137 -16.20 -9.29 -11.63
N THR A 138 -16.50 -8.31 -10.78
CA THR A 138 -15.52 -7.75 -9.84
C THR A 138 -15.99 -7.94 -8.41
N THR A 139 -15.06 -8.29 -7.53
CA THR A 139 -15.21 -8.28 -6.07
C THR A 139 -14.47 -7.07 -5.49
N ALA A 140 -14.65 -6.79 -4.19
CA ALA A 140 -13.90 -5.74 -3.49
C ALA A 140 -12.38 -5.95 -3.52
N SER A 141 -11.92 -7.20 -3.61
CA SER A 141 -10.51 -7.58 -3.72
C SER A 141 -9.98 -7.60 -5.16
N THR A 142 -10.84 -7.40 -6.16
CA THR A 142 -10.42 -7.32 -7.56
C THR A 142 -9.63 -6.02 -7.78
N THR A 143 -8.42 -6.13 -8.33
CA THR A 143 -7.62 -4.96 -8.68
C THR A 143 -8.21 -4.26 -9.92
N LEU A 144 -8.77 -3.09 -9.69
CA LEU A 144 -9.33 -2.21 -10.70
C LEU A 144 -8.23 -1.29 -11.27
N LYS A 145 -8.47 -0.71 -12.45
CA LYS A 145 -7.50 0.15 -13.15
C LYS A 145 -8.05 1.55 -13.39
N ASP A 146 -7.27 2.41 -14.03
CA ASP A 146 -7.55 3.84 -14.25
C ASP A 146 -8.95 4.13 -14.82
N VAL A 147 -9.41 3.36 -15.81
CA VAL A 147 -10.75 3.55 -16.38
C VAL A 147 -11.85 3.20 -15.40
N ASN A 148 -11.68 2.13 -14.61
CA ASN A 148 -12.63 1.75 -13.57
C ASN A 148 -12.65 2.79 -12.44
N PHE A 149 -11.49 3.37 -12.11
CA PHE A 149 -11.37 4.43 -11.13
C PHE A 149 -12.18 5.66 -11.53
N LEU A 150 -12.06 6.13 -12.78
CA LEU A 150 -12.86 7.25 -13.27
C LEU A 150 -14.36 6.96 -13.24
N MET A 151 -14.77 5.73 -13.57
CA MET A 151 -16.18 5.31 -13.46
C MET A 151 -16.67 5.37 -12.02
N ALA A 152 -15.88 4.84 -11.07
CA ALA A 152 -16.23 4.84 -9.65
C ALA A 152 -16.28 6.27 -9.07
N ALA A 153 -15.32 7.13 -9.44
CA ALA A 153 -15.29 8.53 -9.03
C ALA A 153 -16.47 9.33 -9.60
N LYS A 154 -16.92 9.02 -10.83
CA LYS A 154 -18.13 9.63 -11.41
C LYS A 154 -19.41 9.18 -10.69
N MET A 155 -19.46 7.94 -10.22
CA MET A 155 -20.62 7.40 -9.47
C MET A 155 -20.67 7.90 -8.02
N ASN A 156 -19.52 8.27 -7.45
CA ASN A 156 -19.40 8.73 -6.07
C ASN A 156 -18.31 9.80 -6.02
N GLU A 157 -18.70 11.06 -6.15
CA GLU A 157 -17.76 12.20 -6.17
C GLU A 157 -16.93 12.31 -4.89
N ASP A 158 -17.48 11.87 -3.76
CA ASP A 158 -16.76 11.86 -2.50
C ASP A 158 -15.72 10.74 -2.42
N LEU A 159 -15.73 9.72 -3.31
CA LEU A 159 -14.94 8.48 -3.21
C LEU A 159 -13.49 8.74 -2.82
N THR A 160 -12.86 9.74 -3.43
CA THR A 160 -11.45 10.10 -3.23
C THR A 160 -11.25 11.44 -2.54
N LYS A 161 -12.31 12.03 -1.99
CA LYS A 161 -12.21 13.30 -1.29
C LYS A 161 -11.23 13.18 -0.13
N GLN A 162 -10.34 14.16 -0.03
CA GLN A 162 -9.31 14.27 1.00
C GLN A 162 -9.36 15.65 1.65
N THR A 163 -8.97 15.72 2.92
CA THR A 163 -8.78 16.99 3.63
C THR A 163 -7.73 17.86 2.93
N ALA A 164 -7.79 19.18 3.10
CA ALA A 164 -6.81 20.08 2.50
C ALA A 164 -5.36 19.70 2.92
N VAL A 165 -5.19 19.34 4.20
CA VAL A 165 -3.91 18.87 4.75
C VAL A 165 -3.43 17.61 4.05
N ASN A 166 -4.29 16.59 3.90
CA ASN A 166 -3.92 15.35 3.21
C ASN A 166 -3.57 15.59 1.74
N ARG A 167 -4.32 16.46 1.04
CA ARG A 167 -4.01 16.80 -0.36
C ARG A 167 -2.64 17.44 -0.52
N VAL A 168 -2.29 18.39 0.35
CA VAL A 168 -0.98 19.04 0.32
C VAL A 168 0.13 18.02 0.61
N LYS A 169 -0.03 17.20 1.66
CA LYS A 169 0.93 16.15 2.02
C LYS A 169 1.12 15.11 0.91
N LEU A 170 0.04 14.56 0.38
CA LEU A 170 0.08 13.57 -0.70
C LEU A 170 0.77 14.13 -1.93
N ARG A 171 0.41 15.33 -2.36
CA ARG A 171 1.01 15.97 -3.53
C ARG A 171 2.50 16.23 -3.34
N ASP A 172 2.90 16.67 -2.16
CA ASP A 172 4.31 16.92 -1.81
C ASP A 172 5.13 15.62 -1.82
N VAL A 173 4.63 14.57 -1.17
CA VAL A 173 5.32 13.27 -1.13
C VAL A 173 5.38 12.61 -2.51
N ILE A 174 4.27 12.56 -3.25
CA ILE A 174 4.23 12.02 -4.62
C ILE A 174 5.25 12.76 -5.49
N ARG A 175 5.35 14.09 -5.37
CA ARG A 175 6.35 14.86 -6.13
C ARG A 175 7.78 14.45 -5.82
N ARG A 176 8.12 14.30 -4.53
CA ARG A 176 9.47 13.90 -4.12
C ARG A 176 9.80 12.47 -4.54
N ASP A 177 8.87 11.53 -4.34
CA ASP A 177 9.06 10.12 -4.73
C ASP A 177 9.21 9.99 -6.25
N VAL A 178 8.34 10.64 -7.03
CA VAL A 178 8.41 10.62 -8.49
C VAL A 178 9.66 11.32 -9.01
N ALA A 179 10.11 12.40 -8.36
CA ALA A 179 11.37 13.07 -8.72
C ALA A 179 12.57 12.12 -8.52
N PHE A 180 12.58 11.35 -7.43
CA PHE A 180 13.58 10.30 -7.21
C PHE A 180 13.50 9.21 -8.29
N LEU A 181 12.32 8.62 -8.54
CA LEU A 181 12.15 7.58 -9.56
C LEU A 181 12.59 8.05 -10.95
N ARG A 182 12.26 9.30 -11.30
CA ARG A 182 12.69 9.94 -12.55
C ARG A 182 14.21 10.08 -12.63
N SER A 183 14.87 10.48 -11.53
CA SER A 183 16.33 10.61 -11.48
C SER A 183 17.06 9.26 -11.63
N GLU A 184 16.42 8.16 -11.23
CA GLU A 184 16.91 6.79 -11.44
C GLU A 184 16.54 6.21 -12.82
N GLY A 185 15.85 6.99 -13.68
CA GLY A 185 15.44 6.54 -15.01
C GLY A 185 14.35 5.44 -14.99
N LEU A 186 13.53 5.42 -13.95
CA LEU A 186 12.49 4.42 -13.72
C LEU A 186 11.16 4.87 -14.33
N MET A 187 10.36 3.90 -14.76
CA MET A 187 9.03 4.12 -15.32
C MET A 187 8.10 2.95 -15.01
N ASP A 188 6.87 3.01 -15.53
CA ASP A 188 5.87 1.93 -15.45
C ASP A 188 5.46 1.51 -14.03
N TYR A 189 5.77 2.34 -13.03
CA TYR A 189 5.30 2.20 -11.65
C TYR A 189 3.83 2.60 -11.51
N SER A 190 3.12 1.96 -10.57
CA SER A 190 1.71 2.23 -10.29
C SER A 190 1.53 2.88 -8.93
N LEU A 191 0.52 3.74 -8.80
CA LEU A 191 -0.06 4.10 -7.52
C LEU A 191 -1.09 3.04 -7.14
N LEU A 192 -0.82 2.28 -6.10
CA LEU A 192 -1.77 1.38 -5.47
C LEU A 192 -2.62 2.18 -4.49
N LEU A 193 -3.94 2.15 -4.71
CA LEU A 193 -4.93 2.81 -3.88
C LEU A 193 -5.93 1.78 -3.34
N GLY A 194 -5.86 1.49 -2.05
CA GLY A 194 -6.88 0.77 -1.30
C GLY A 194 -7.84 1.74 -0.60
N ILE A 195 -9.14 1.48 -0.66
CA ILE A 195 -10.15 2.27 0.07
C ILE A 195 -10.92 1.33 0.99
N GLU A 196 -10.84 1.60 2.29
CA GLU A 196 -11.63 0.93 3.32
C GLU A 196 -12.69 1.87 3.89
N THR A 197 -13.83 1.31 4.29
CA THR A 197 -14.81 1.98 5.15
C THR A 197 -14.57 1.58 6.61
N LEU A 198 -14.24 2.57 7.44
CA LEU A 198 -14.15 2.40 8.87
C LEU A 198 -15.57 2.24 9.44
N GLU A 199 -15.96 1.00 9.74
CA GLU A 199 -17.19 0.76 10.49
C GLU A 199 -17.11 1.44 11.85
N VAL A 200 -18.10 2.29 12.15
CA VAL A 200 -18.37 2.75 13.51
C VAL A 200 -18.93 1.54 14.24
N ARG A 201 -18.23 1.04 15.27
CA ARG A 201 -18.86 0.08 16.19
C ARG A 201 -20.17 0.73 16.66
N PRO A 202 -21.34 0.08 16.52
CA PRO A 202 -22.50 0.56 17.26
C PRO A 202 -22.07 0.62 18.74
N PRO A 203 -22.47 1.66 19.50
CA PRO A 203 -22.20 1.67 20.93
C PRO A 203 -22.74 0.35 21.46
N SER A 204 -21.86 -0.50 21.97
CA SER A 204 -22.26 -1.72 22.64
C SER A 204 -23.22 -1.27 23.74
N THR A 205 -24.51 -1.55 23.56
CA THR A 205 -25.48 -1.51 24.64
C THR A 205 -24.87 -2.37 25.73
N ARG A 206 -24.39 -1.72 26.80
CA ARG A 206 -24.03 -2.42 28.02
C ARG A 206 -25.33 -3.07 28.46
N HIS A 207 -25.49 -4.35 28.17
CA HIS A 207 -26.46 -5.17 28.89
C HIS A 207 -25.98 -5.19 30.33
N VAL A 208 -26.57 -4.28 31.12
CA VAL A 208 -26.50 -4.34 32.58
C VAL A 208 -27.17 -5.66 32.93
N HIS A 209 -26.36 -6.65 33.32
CA HIS A 209 -26.85 -7.86 33.93
C HIS A 209 -27.44 -7.45 35.28
N SER A 210 -28.77 -7.42 35.36
CA SER A 210 -29.53 -7.29 36.60
C SER A 210 -29.30 -8.54 37.44
N ILE A 211 -28.54 -8.42 38.53
CA ILE A 211 -28.69 -9.29 39.70
C ILE A 211 -29.62 -8.52 40.64
N GLY A 212 -30.77 -9.13 40.95
CA GLY A 212 -31.76 -8.56 41.86
C GLY A 212 -31.34 -8.75 43.32
N GLU A 213 -31.70 -7.77 44.15
CA GLU A 213 -32.19 -7.97 45.52
C GLU A 213 -32.83 -6.66 46.02
N GLU A 214 -33.65 -6.79 47.07
CA GLU A 214 -34.89 -6.06 47.36
C GLU A 214 -34.78 -4.58 47.82
N ALA A 215 -35.91 -3.88 47.73
CA ALA A 215 -36.16 -2.52 48.25
C ALA A 215 -36.63 -2.57 49.74
N PRO A 216 -36.70 -1.45 50.52
CA PRO A 216 -37.64 -0.35 50.25
C PRO A 216 -37.23 1.10 50.64
N LYS A 217 -37.67 2.04 49.78
CA LYS A 217 -38.29 3.37 50.02
C LYS A 217 -37.55 4.42 50.90
N THR A 218 -37.31 5.62 50.32
CA THR A 218 -37.95 6.91 50.70
C THR A 218 -37.47 8.07 49.81
N ALA A 219 -38.24 9.17 49.84
CA ALA A 219 -38.42 10.24 48.85
C ALA A 219 -37.28 11.27 48.70
N SER A 220 -37.14 11.84 47.49
CA SER A 220 -37.39 13.27 47.16
C SER A 220 -36.64 13.74 45.90
N LYS A 221 -37.34 14.53 45.06
CA LYS A 221 -36.85 15.46 44.02
C LYS A 221 -37.05 16.90 44.59
N PRO A 222 -36.48 18.02 44.05
CA PRO A 222 -36.31 18.31 42.61
C PRO A 222 -35.04 19.15 42.23
N SER A 223 -34.55 19.04 40.98
CA SER A 223 -34.62 20.02 39.86
C SER A 223 -33.53 21.11 39.78
N ASP A 224 -32.85 21.09 38.63
CA ASP A 224 -32.39 22.20 37.77
C ASP A 224 -31.45 23.26 38.32
N GLN A 225 -30.18 23.25 37.85
CA GLN A 225 -29.55 24.46 37.29
C GLN A 225 -28.66 24.12 36.08
N LEU A 226 -29.03 24.73 34.97
CA LEU A 226 -28.28 24.89 33.73
C LEU A 226 -26.96 25.60 34.00
N LEU A 227 -25.86 25.08 33.45
CA LEU A 227 -24.70 25.89 33.09
C LEU A 227 -24.13 25.38 31.76
N ASN A 228 -24.21 26.27 30.78
CA ASN A 228 -23.43 26.28 29.56
C ASN A 228 -21.96 26.01 29.89
N ASP A 229 -21.27 25.24 29.04
CA ASP A 229 -20.00 25.70 28.50
C ASP A 229 -19.64 24.95 27.20
N ASN A 230 -19.82 25.68 26.10
CA ASN A 230 -19.25 25.38 24.80
C ASN A 230 -17.75 25.71 24.85
N THR A 231 -16.90 24.82 25.35
CA THR A 231 -15.45 24.85 25.03
C THR A 231 -14.82 23.49 25.31
N GLN A 232 -14.60 22.68 24.26
CA GLN A 232 -13.60 21.60 24.11
C GLN A 232 -14.13 20.45 23.23
N ILE A 233 -14.11 20.61 21.90
CA ILE A 233 -14.29 19.50 20.95
C ILE A 233 -13.11 19.43 19.95
N ASN A 234 -11.93 19.91 20.35
CA ASN A 234 -10.71 19.84 19.52
C ASN A 234 -9.51 19.39 20.36
N ALA A 235 -9.55 18.18 20.94
CA ALA A 235 -8.36 17.59 21.56
C ALA A 235 -8.35 16.05 21.70
N THR A 236 -9.34 15.31 21.20
CA THR A 236 -9.48 13.87 21.51
C THR A 236 -9.55 13.00 20.26
N LEU A 237 -8.51 13.04 19.43
CA LEU A 237 -8.32 12.07 18.35
C LEU A 237 -6.86 11.60 18.17
N ASP A 238 -5.98 11.87 19.15
CA ASP A 238 -4.58 11.43 19.12
C ASP A 238 -4.26 10.26 20.08
N SER A 239 -5.25 9.70 20.76
CA SER A 239 -5.05 8.57 21.67
C SER A 239 -6.00 7.41 21.38
N VAL A 240 -5.95 6.88 20.15
CA VAL A 240 -6.43 5.51 19.92
C VAL A 240 -5.34 4.55 20.35
N SER A 241 -5.35 4.18 21.62
CA SER A 241 -4.68 2.99 22.14
C SER A 241 -5.29 1.76 21.45
N GLN A 242 -4.69 1.34 20.33
CA GLN A 242 -5.16 0.19 19.56
C GLN A 242 -4.65 -1.10 20.20
N VAL A 243 -5.56 -1.80 20.88
CA VAL A 243 -5.42 -3.21 21.25
C VAL A 243 -6.08 -4.03 20.13
N ASP A 244 -5.33 -4.95 19.52
CA ASP A 244 -5.81 -5.83 18.45
C ASP A 244 -6.38 -7.15 19.03
N ALA A 245 -7.29 -7.80 18.28
CA ALA A 245 -8.07 -8.97 18.72
C ALA A 245 -7.26 -10.28 18.91
N ASP A 246 -5.99 -10.29 18.51
CA ASP A 246 -5.10 -11.46 18.66
C ASP A 246 -4.14 -11.35 19.86
N GLY A 247 -4.31 -10.33 20.72
CA GLY A 247 -3.43 -10.14 21.89
C GLY A 247 -1.96 -9.83 21.55
N GLU A 248 -1.57 -9.74 20.27
CA GLU A 248 -0.21 -9.43 19.86
C GLU A 248 0.06 -7.93 19.99
N ARG A 249 0.93 -7.57 20.92
CA ARG A 249 1.50 -6.22 21.06
C ARG A 249 2.13 -5.85 19.72
N ARG A 250 1.67 -4.77 19.08
CA ARG A 250 2.26 -4.23 17.85
C ARG A 250 3.79 -4.23 17.96
N THR A 251 4.46 -5.01 17.13
CA THR A 251 5.89 -4.83 16.91
C THR A 251 6.10 -3.44 16.30
N ASN A 252 7.21 -2.77 16.65
CA ASN A 252 7.53 -1.43 16.12
C ASN A 252 7.47 -1.39 14.58
N ILE A 253 7.82 -2.50 13.92
CA ILE A 253 7.73 -2.68 12.46
C ILE A 253 6.30 -2.56 11.95
N GLY A 254 5.31 -3.19 12.60
CA GLY A 254 3.92 -3.14 12.15
C GLY A 254 3.34 -1.72 12.18
N LYS A 255 3.73 -0.94 13.20
CA LYS A 255 3.36 0.47 13.33
C LYS A 255 4.05 1.33 12.27
N LEU A 256 5.34 1.10 12.03
CA LEU A 256 6.15 1.83 11.03
C LEU A 256 5.71 1.57 9.58
N MET A 257 5.37 0.33 9.24
CA MET A 257 4.88 -0.06 7.91
C MET A 257 3.45 0.45 7.65
N SER A 258 2.61 0.45 8.67
CA SER A 258 1.21 0.87 8.53
C SER A 258 1.02 2.40 8.44
N GLN A 259 1.90 3.21 9.04
CA GLN A 259 1.64 4.65 9.18
C GLN A 259 2.01 5.50 7.95
N SER A 260 2.96 5.06 7.11
CA SER A 260 3.44 5.88 5.99
C SER A 260 2.47 5.91 4.80
N HIS A 261 1.59 4.91 4.70
CA HIS A 261 0.71 4.71 3.55
C HIS A 261 -0.77 5.01 3.83
N CYS A 262 -1.13 5.36 5.07
CA CYS A 262 -2.53 5.50 5.47
C CYS A 262 -2.97 6.95 5.61
N PHE A 263 -4.06 7.32 4.95
CA PHE A 263 -4.67 8.65 5.02
C PHE A 263 -6.14 8.47 5.40
N ALA A 264 -6.61 9.15 6.46
CA ALA A 264 -8.00 9.08 6.88
C ALA A 264 -8.77 10.32 6.42
N ASN A 265 -10.02 10.12 6.01
CA ASN A 265 -10.99 11.20 5.81
C ASN A 265 -12.41 10.70 6.13
N GLY A 266 -13.02 11.27 7.17
CA GLY A 266 -14.32 10.83 7.67
C GLY A 266 -14.33 9.34 8.01
N LYS A 267 -15.28 8.59 7.44
CA LYS A 267 -15.41 7.13 7.63
C LYS A 267 -14.54 6.31 6.68
N ARG A 268 -13.60 6.91 5.96
CA ARG A 268 -12.76 6.20 4.99
C ARG A 268 -11.30 6.22 5.38
N LEU A 269 -10.64 5.09 5.17
CA LEU A 269 -9.20 4.93 5.28
C LEU A 269 -8.64 4.59 3.90
N TYR A 270 -7.61 5.34 3.49
CA TYR A 270 -7.00 5.24 2.18
C TYR A 270 -5.58 4.71 2.34
N HIS A 271 -5.30 3.58 1.71
CA HIS A 271 -3.98 2.96 1.63
C HIS A 271 -3.35 3.36 0.30
N ILE A 272 -2.30 4.18 0.34
CA ILE A 272 -1.67 4.76 -0.84
C ILE A 272 -0.19 4.39 -0.85
N ALA A 273 0.25 3.77 -1.94
CA ALA A 273 1.65 3.41 -2.14
C ALA A 273 2.04 3.46 -3.62
N ILE A 274 3.30 3.73 -3.90
CA ILE A 274 3.89 3.54 -5.23
C ILE A 274 4.55 2.16 -5.25
N ILE A 275 4.13 1.34 -6.21
CA ILE A 275 4.54 -0.06 -6.37
C ILE A 275 5.14 -0.31 -7.76
N ASP A 276 5.79 -1.45 -7.89
CA ASP A 276 6.35 -1.96 -9.16
C ASP A 276 7.29 -0.99 -9.88
N TYR A 277 8.20 -0.37 -9.14
CA TYR A 277 9.09 0.68 -9.62
C TYR A 277 10.48 0.19 -10.04
N LEU A 278 10.69 -1.13 -10.21
CA LEU A 278 11.97 -1.70 -10.66
C LEU A 278 12.13 -1.76 -12.19
N GLN A 279 11.20 -1.17 -12.94
CA GLN A 279 11.27 -1.16 -14.40
C GLN A 279 12.08 0.02 -14.93
N GLY A 280 13.31 -0.25 -15.37
CA GLY A 280 14.20 0.74 -15.97
C GLY A 280 13.92 1.02 -17.45
N TRP A 281 14.18 2.26 -17.88
CA TRP A 281 14.17 2.65 -19.30
C TRP A 281 15.41 2.12 -20.04
N ASN A 282 15.35 0.87 -20.51
CA ASN A 282 16.47 0.23 -21.23
C ASN A 282 16.27 0.19 -22.76
N CYS A 283 17.30 -0.23 -23.50
CA CYS A 283 17.27 -0.30 -24.98
C CYS A 283 16.15 -1.19 -25.53
N ALA A 284 15.77 -2.27 -24.82
CA ALA A 284 14.62 -3.10 -25.21
C ALA A 284 13.29 -2.33 -25.11
N LYS A 285 13.15 -1.42 -24.13
CA LYS A 285 11.99 -0.53 -24.02
C LYS A 285 11.98 0.58 -25.05
N LYS A 286 13.15 1.10 -25.43
CA LYS A 286 13.29 2.01 -26.58
C LYS A 286 12.88 1.33 -27.89
N ALA A 287 13.26 0.07 -28.09
CA ALA A 287 12.85 -0.73 -29.24
C ALA A 287 11.34 -1.06 -29.22
N GLU A 288 10.79 -1.42 -28.05
CA GLU A 288 9.33 -1.63 -27.88
C GLU A 288 8.53 -0.36 -28.22
N ARG A 289 9.01 0.82 -27.79
CA ARG A 289 8.40 2.11 -28.14
C ARG A 289 8.53 2.40 -29.63
N PHE A 290 9.71 2.19 -30.22
CA PHE A 290 9.94 2.40 -31.65
C PHE A 290 9.02 1.51 -32.51
N LEU A 291 8.88 0.23 -32.16
CA LEU A 291 7.99 -0.71 -32.84
C LEU A 291 6.53 -0.28 -32.75
N LYS A 292 6.08 0.12 -31.55
CA LYS A 292 4.70 0.55 -31.32
C LYS A 292 4.36 1.88 -31.99
N ASN A 293 5.29 2.84 -32.03
CA ASN A 293 5.12 4.11 -32.72
C ASN A 293 5.10 3.92 -34.25
N THR A 294 6.08 3.19 -34.79
CA THR A 294 6.33 3.14 -36.24
C THR A 294 5.44 2.13 -36.96
N ILE A 295 5.11 1.00 -36.32
CA ILE A 295 4.36 -0.08 -36.97
C ILE A 295 2.86 -0.05 -36.63
N MET A 296 2.49 0.38 -35.41
CA MET A 296 1.08 0.34 -34.96
C MET A 296 0.36 1.69 -35.01
N GLY A 297 1.01 2.78 -35.42
CA GLY A 297 0.38 4.10 -35.60
C GLY A 297 -0.32 4.67 -34.36
N ARG A 298 0.11 4.27 -33.15
CA ARG A 298 -0.50 4.72 -31.89
C ARG A 298 0.18 5.99 -31.40
N ASP A 299 -0.62 6.96 -30.95
CA ASP A 299 -0.16 8.18 -30.25
C ASP A 299 0.84 7.81 -29.13
N GLY A 300 2.10 8.22 -29.32
CA GLY A 300 3.21 7.86 -28.44
C GLY A 300 3.01 8.26 -26.98
N ASP A 301 2.30 9.36 -26.73
CA ASP A 301 2.08 9.92 -25.39
C ASP A 301 0.98 9.21 -24.58
N LYS A 302 0.09 8.47 -25.25
CA LYS A 302 -1.00 7.73 -24.60
C LYS A 302 -0.61 6.32 -24.16
N MET A 303 0.63 5.89 -24.43
CA MET A 303 1.11 4.53 -24.16
C MET A 303 1.70 4.34 -22.76
N SER A 304 1.66 3.10 -22.24
CA SER A 304 2.28 2.73 -20.95
C SER A 304 3.81 2.93 -20.95
N VAL A 305 4.44 2.89 -22.12
CA VAL A 305 5.90 2.90 -22.31
C VAL A 305 6.31 4.27 -22.87
N ILE A 306 6.57 5.20 -21.95
CA ILE A 306 7.04 6.56 -22.26
C ILE A 306 8.31 6.85 -21.47
N GLU A 307 9.11 7.82 -21.94
CA GLU A 307 10.34 8.23 -21.27
C GLU A 307 10.06 8.61 -19.80
N PRO A 308 10.98 8.31 -18.86
CA PRO A 308 10.81 8.64 -17.43
C PRO A 308 10.31 10.06 -17.13
N ASN A 309 10.76 11.07 -17.88
CA ASN A 309 10.30 12.45 -17.71
C ASN A 309 8.82 12.62 -18.03
N ALA A 310 8.38 12.11 -19.19
CA ALA A 310 6.97 12.14 -19.60
C ALA A 310 6.11 11.24 -18.69
N TYR A 311 6.63 10.08 -18.27
CA TYR A 311 5.96 9.18 -17.33
C TYR A 311 5.68 9.88 -16.01
N ALA A 312 6.71 10.51 -15.43
CA ALA A 312 6.62 11.24 -14.19
C ALA A 312 5.57 12.36 -14.25
N ALA A 313 5.56 13.15 -15.34
CA ALA A 313 4.60 14.23 -15.52
C ALA A 313 3.16 13.73 -15.66
N ARG A 314 2.94 12.60 -16.34
CA ARG A 314 1.61 11.97 -16.47
C ARG A 314 1.12 11.35 -15.16
N PHE A 315 2.04 10.80 -14.37
CA PHE A 315 1.71 10.11 -13.13
C PHE A 315 1.30 11.07 -12.00
N GLN A 316 1.92 12.26 -11.95
CA GLN A 316 1.64 13.30 -10.95
C GLN A 316 0.30 14.01 -11.16
#